data_AF-A0A6P1W8D6-F1
#
_entry.id   AF-A0A6P1W8D6-F1
#
_cell.length_a   1.000
_cell.length_b   1.000
_cell.length_c   1.000
_cell.angle_alpha   90.00
_cell.angle_beta   90.00
_cell.angle_gamma   90.00
#
_symmetry.space_group_name_H-M   'P 1'
#
loop_
_entity.id
_entity.type
_entity.pdbx_description
1 polymer ?
#
loop_
_entity_poly.entity_id
_entity_poly.type
_entity_poly.pdbx_seq_one_letter_code
_entity_poly.pdbx_strand_id
1 'polypeptide(L)'
;MYETSLRFNIYTFTITATDSGAVRDLAVKAYRGTLLLTNFRTRVDGAVTGAEVADLDNNRFPELYVYSTSDGSGSFGRVYGWQFLPERMAAIQTPNWLKGFEGYMGHDSLWVERDVLCRKFPIYNSGDANAEPTGGVKMQRYRLRPGGQSFTLVPDQPTDQSAGR
;
A
#
# COMPACT_ATOMS: atom_id res chain seq x y z
N MET A 1 -3.92 7.55 18.28
CA MET A 1 -4.94 7.16 17.29
C MET A 1 -4.50 7.69 15.92
N TYR A 2 -4.62 6.92 14.84
CA TYR A 2 -4.36 7.43 13.48
C TYR A 2 -5.67 7.97 12.90
N GLU A 3 -5.64 9.18 12.33
CA GLU A 3 -6.78 9.78 11.64
C GLU A 3 -6.28 10.64 10.48
N THR A 4 -6.91 10.50 9.31
CA THR A 4 -6.65 11.37 8.17
C THR A 4 -7.88 11.50 7.27
N SER A 5 -7.89 12.56 6.48
CA SER A 5 -8.88 12.80 5.42
C SER A 5 -8.16 13.02 4.09
N LEU A 6 -8.52 12.25 3.07
CA LEU A 6 -7.92 12.28 1.74
C LEU A 6 -8.96 12.67 0.70
N ARG A 7 -8.52 13.32 -0.38
CA ARG A 7 -9.40 13.77 -1.45
C ARG A 7 -8.85 13.35 -2.81
N PHE A 8 -9.75 12.87 -3.67
CA PHE A 8 -9.49 12.62 -5.08
C PHE A 8 -10.66 13.16 -5.90
N ASN A 9 -10.47 14.27 -6.60
CA ASN A 9 -11.56 14.97 -7.30
C ASN A 9 -12.76 15.27 -6.36
N ILE A 10 -13.92 14.69 -6.64
CA ILE A 10 -15.14 14.79 -5.84
C ILE A 10 -15.23 13.75 -4.72
N TYR A 11 -14.30 12.80 -4.66
CA TYR A 11 -14.27 11.76 -3.65
C TYR A 11 -13.53 12.23 -2.41
N THR A 12 -14.05 11.89 -1.24
CA THR A 12 -13.41 12.15 0.06
C THR A 12 -13.38 10.87 0.88
N PHE A 13 -12.26 10.61 1.53
CA PHE A 13 -12.05 9.43 2.36
C PHE A 13 -11.67 9.87 3.76
N THR A 14 -12.39 9.39 4.78
CA THR A 14 -11.99 9.53 6.18
C THR A 14 -11.48 8.18 6.65
N ILE A 15 -10.24 8.14 7.14
CA ILE A 15 -9.57 6.93 7.60
C ILE A 15 -9.22 7.12 9.07
N THR A 16 -9.67 6.20 9.92
CA THR A 16 -9.32 6.17 11.34
C THR A 16 -8.82 4.79 11.74
N ALA A 17 -7.78 4.70 12.56
CA ALA A 17 -7.35 3.44 13.15
C ALA A 17 -7.03 3.57 14.64
N THR A 18 -7.36 2.51 15.37
CA THR A 18 -6.95 2.32 16.77
C THR A 18 -5.41 2.37 16.89
N ASP A 19 -4.89 2.80 18.05
CA ASP A 19 -3.45 3.01 18.28
C ASP A 19 -2.77 1.90 19.10
N SER A 20 -3.51 0.93 19.60
CA SER A 20 -3.00 -0.15 20.43
C SER A 20 -3.29 -1.54 19.86
N GLY A 21 -2.36 -2.47 20.08
CA GLY A 21 -2.49 -3.88 19.73
C GLY A 21 -1.82 -4.27 18.41
N ALA A 22 -1.44 -5.55 18.34
CA ALA A 22 -0.78 -6.16 17.18
C ALA A 22 -1.71 -6.25 15.95
N VAL A 23 -3.01 -6.29 16.18
CA VAL A 23 -4.02 -6.20 15.13
C VAL A 23 -4.97 -5.08 15.51
N ARG A 24 -5.19 -4.15 14.59
CA ARG A 24 -5.89 -2.88 14.83
C ARG A 24 -7.14 -2.78 13.96
N ASP A 25 -8.16 -2.13 14.48
CA ASP A 25 -9.35 -1.81 13.72
C ASP A 25 -9.12 -0.53 12.90
N LEU A 26 -9.23 -0.67 11.58
CA LEU A 26 -9.25 0.42 10.60
C LEU A 26 -10.70 0.65 10.18
N ALA A 27 -11.15 1.90 10.22
CA ALA A 27 -12.44 2.31 9.66
C ALA A 27 -12.22 3.28 8.50
N VAL A 28 -12.99 3.09 7.43
CA VAL A 28 -12.95 3.92 6.23
C VAL A 28 -14.36 4.36 5.88
N LYS A 29 -14.55 5.67 5.72
CA LYS A 29 -15.75 6.26 5.11
C LYS A 29 -15.36 6.88 3.78
N ALA A 30 -16.08 6.53 2.71
CA ALA A 30 -15.85 7.10 1.39
C ALA A 30 -17.10 7.84 0.91
N TYR A 31 -16.90 9.05 0.40
CA TYR A 31 -17.95 9.93 -0.10
C TYR A 31 -17.69 10.30 -1.56
N ARG A 32 -18.77 10.62 -2.28
CA ARG A 32 -18.74 11.31 -3.59
C ARG A 32 -19.58 12.57 -3.49
N GLY A 33 -18.93 13.73 -3.36
CA GLY A 33 -19.59 14.95 -2.88
C GLY A 33 -20.12 14.72 -1.45
N THR A 34 -21.43 14.87 -1.26
CA THR A 34 -22.11 14.61 0.03
C THR A 34 -22.66 13.18 0.15
N LEU A 35 -22.66 12.40 -0.93
CA LEU A 35 -23.17 11.02 -0.92
C LEU A 35 -22.17 10.10 -0.23
N LEU A 36 -22.59 9.44 0.85
CA LEU A 36 -21.83 8.34 1.46
C LEU A 36 -21.91 7.10 0.54
N LEU A 37 -20.78 6.69 -0.03
CA LEU A 37 -20.69 5.50 -0.87
C LEU A 37 -20.58 4.23 -0.03
N THR A 38 -19.71 4.27 0.99
CA THR A 38 -19.50 3.14 1.89
C THR A 38 -18.90 3.60 3.21
N ASN A 39 -19.15 2.81 4.25
CA ASN A 39 -18.56 2.93 5.57
C ASN A 39 -18.27 1.51 6.06
N PHE A 40 -17.00 1.14 6.16
CA PHE A 40 -16.61 -0.21 6.56
C PHE A 40 -15.48 -0.19 7.59
N ARG A 41 -15.34 -1.33 8.26
CA ARG A 41 -14.24 -1.61 9.17
C ARG A 41 -13.50 -2.85 8.70
N THR A 42 -12.19 -2.89 8.90
CA THR A 42 -11.35 -4.06 8.66
C THR A 42 -10.25 -4.14 9.70
N ARG A 43 -9.65 -5.33 9.80
CA ARG A 43 -8.47 -5.56 10.64
C ARG A 43 -7.21 -5.29 9.81
N VAL A 44 -6.25 -4.61 10.40
CA VAL A 44 -4.90 -4.41 9.86
C VAL A 44 -3.87 -4.84 10.89
N ASP A 45 -2.73 -5.33 10.43
CA ASP A 45 -1.65 -5.79 11.31
C ASP A 45 -0.70 -4.63 11.61
N GLY A 46 -0.51 -4.36 12.89
CA GLY A 46 0.42 -3.34 13.39
C GLY A 46 -0.09 -1.91 13.20
N ALA A 47 0.82 -0.96 13.40
CA ALA A 47 0.50 0.47 13.38
C ALA A 47 0.22 0.97 11.97
N VAL A 48 -0.89 1.67 11.77
CA VAL A 48 -1.12 2.44 10.53
C VAL A 48 -0.15 3.62 10.50
N THR A 49 0.67 3.66 9.46
CA THR A 49 1.74 4.66 9.31
C THR A 49 1.41 5.72 8.26
N GLY A 50 0.46 5.44 7.36
CA GLY A 50 0.05 6.37 6.32
C GLY A 50 -1.10 5.85 5.49
N ALA A 51 -1.67 6.73 4.68
CA ALA A 51 -2.66 6.39 3.67
C ALA A 51 -2.57 7.39 2.51
N GLU A 52 -2.80 6.91 1.30
CA GLU A 52 -2.77 7.71 0.09
C GLU A 52 -3.93 7.33 -0.83
N VAL A 53 -4.38 8.28 -1.65
CA VAL A 53 -5.39 8.06 -2.68
C VAL A 53 -4.78 8.30 -4.05
N ALA A 54 -4.97 7.38 -4.97
CA ALA A 54 -4.30 7.36 -6.27
C ALA A 54 -5.21 6.77 -7.37
N ASP A 55 -4.64 6.63 -8.56
CA ASP A 55 -5.24 6.03 -9.76
C ASP A 55 -4.11 5.32 -10.53
N LEU A 56 -3.64 4.18 -9.99
CA LEU A 56 -2.48 3.46 -10.52
C LEU A 56 -2.78 2.73 -11.83
N ASP A 57 -4.04 2.34 -12.08
CA ASP A 57 -4.45 1.75 -13.36
C ASP A 57 -4.91 2.77 -14.42
N ASN A 58 -4.92 4.07 -14.07
CA ASN A 58 -5.32 5.19 -14.93
C ASN A 58 -6.77 5.10 -15.43
N ASN A 59 -7.68 4.50 -14.66
CA ASN A 59 -9.10 4.37 -15.01
C ASN A 59 -9.95 5.59 -14.57
N ARG A 60 -9.35 6.59 -13.90
CA ARG A 60 -9.96 7.83 -13.36
C ARG A 60 -10.83 7.63 -12.11
N PHE A 61 -10.87 6.43 -11.55
CA PHE A 61 -11.54 6.13 -10.30
C PHE A 61 -10.53 5.95 -9.18
N PRO A 62 -10.82 6.47 -7.98
CA PRO A 62 -9.84 6.46 -6.91
C PRO A 62 -9.61 5.05 -6.35
N GLU A 63 -8.35 4.82 -6.02
CA GLU A 63 -7.86 3.72 -5.22
C GLU A 63 -7.39 4.29 -3.87
N LEU A 64 -7.77 3.67 -2.76
CA LEU A 64 -7.24 3.99 -1.44
C LEU A 64 -6.19 2.95 -1.05
N TYR A 65 -5.00 3.41 -0.69
CA TYR A 65 -3.92 2.59 -0.13
C TYR A 65 -3.67 2.99 1.32
N VAL A 66 -3.67 2.02 2.23
CA VAL A 66 -3.35 2.22 3.65
C VAL A 66 -2.12 1.39 4.00
N TYR A 67 -1.17 2.01 4.66
CA TYR A 67 0.11 1.42 5.04
C TYR A 67 0.15 1.11 6.52
N SER A 68 0.80 0.01 6.87
CA SER A 68 1.07 -0.32 8.26
C SER A 68 2.42 -1.01 8.41
N THR A 69 2.93 -1.04 9.64
CA THR A 69 4.18 -1.73 10.01
C THR A 69 3.92 -2.67 11.18
N SER A 70 4.46 -3.90 11.12
CA SER A 70 4.34 -4.86 12.23
C SER A 70 4.95 -4.34 13.52
N ASP A 71 4.39 -4.76 14.65
CA ASP A 71 5.00 -4.58 15.96
C ASP A 71 6.27 -5.46 16.05
N GLY A 72 7.45 -4.83 16.16
CA GLY A 72 8.75 -5.50 16.24
C GLY A 72 9.88 -4.67 15.65
N SER A 73 11.13 -5.04 15.93
CA SER A 73 12.31 -4.27 15.50
C SER A 73 12.54 -4.23 13.99
N GLY A 74 11.93 -5.15 13.25
CA GLY A 74 11.98 -5.18 11.78
C GLY A 74 10.95 -4.26 11.12
N SER A 75 9.89 -3.81 11.81
CA SER A 75 8.87 -2.89 11.27
C SER A 75 8.40 -3.24 9.85
N PHE A 76 8.09 -4.51 9.58
CA PHE A 76 7.74 -5.00 8.24
C PHE A 76 6.50 -4.28 7.70
N GLY A 77 6.67 -3.64 6.55
CA GLY A 77 5.61 -2.91 5.86
C GLY A 77 4.54 -3.82 5.29
N ARG A 78 3.31 -3.29 5.24
CA ARG A 78 2.15 -3.89 4.57
C ARG A 78 1.37 -2.80 3.86
N VAL A 79 0.69 -3.19 2.77
CA VAL A 79 -0.30 -2.36 2.09
C VAL A 79 -1.64 -3.07 2.03
N TYR A 80 -2.68 -2.31 2.34
CA TYR A 80 -4.09 -2.65 2.12
C TYR A 80 -4.64 -1.71 1.05
N GLY A 81 -5.42 -2.23 0.10
CA GLY A 81 -5.91 -1.44 -1.02
C GLY A 81 -7.38 -1.68 -1.34
N TRP A 82 -8.06 -0.64 -1.80
CA TRP A 82 -9.43 -0.72 -2.30
C TRP A 82 -9.63 0.17 -3.53
N GLN A 83 -10.21 -0.38 -4.59
CA GLN A 83 -10.71 0.37 -5.75
C GLN A 83 -12.14 0.83 -5.47
N PHE A 84 -12.43 2.11 -5.72
CA PHE A 84 -13.77 2.69 -5.61
C PHE A 84 -14.32 3.04 -6.99
N LEU A 85 -15.17 2.16 -7.53
CA LEU A 85 -15.87 2.35 -8.80
C LEU A 85 -17.23 3.04 -8.56
N PRO A 86 -17.91 3.54 -9.61
CA PRO A 86 -19.20 4.24 -9.47
C PRO A 86 -20.28 3.46 -8.72
N GLU A 87 -20.31 2.13 -8.90
CA GLU A 87 -21.37 1.25 -8.40
C GLU A 87 -20.91 0.26 -7.32
N ARG A 88 -19.58 0.11 -7.13
CA ARG A 88 -19.04 -0.85 -6.16
C ARG A 88 -17.67 -0.47 -5.66
N MET A 89 -17.30 -1.07 -4.54
CA MET A 89 -15.94 -1.12 -4.03
C MET A 89 -15.38 -2.53 -4.26
N ALA A 90 -14.09 -2.63 -4.61
CA ALA A 90 -13.38 -3.90 -4.70
C ALA A 90 -12.09 -3.85 -3.87
N ALA A 91 -11.83 -4.89 -3.08
CA ALA A 91 -10.53 -5.03 -2.42
C ALA A 91 -9.45 -5.31 -3.47
N ILE A 92 -8.29 -4.68 -3.30
CA ILE A 92 -7.11 -4.90 -4.13
C ILE A 92 -6.31 -6.06 -3.54
N GLN A 93 -6.00 -7.07 -4.35
CA GLN A 93 -5.08 -8.13 -3.97
C GLN A 93 -3.66 -7.57 -3.88
N THR A 94 -3.05 -7.63 -2.69
CA THR A 94 -1.72 -7.08 -2.44
C THR A 94 -0.67 -8.20 -2.29
N PRO A 95 0.58 -7.96 -2.72
CA PRO A 95 1.66 -8.93 -2.59
C PRO A 95 2.04 -9.18 -1.12
N ASN A 96 2.32 -10.44 -0.78
CA ASN A 96 2.96 -10.77 0.49
C ASN A 96 4.47 -10.53 0.40
N TRP A 97 4.92 -9.45 1.05
CA TRP A 97 6.31 -9.00 1.02
C TRP A 97 7.25 -9.71 1.98
N LEU A 98 6.76 -10.57 2.87
CA LEU A 98 7.60 -11.33 3.80
C LEU A 98 8.54 -12.30 3.09
N LYS A 99 8.30 -12.58 1.81
CA LYS A 99 9.10 -13.46 0.97
C LYS A 99 9.43 -12.72 -0.33
N GLY A 100 10.61 -12.98 -0.91
CA GLY A 100 10.94 -12.56 -2.27
C GLY A 100 12.29 -11.86 -2.45
N PHE A 101 12.98 -11.49 -1.37
CA PHE A 101 14.31 -10.88 -1.45
C PHE A 101 15.22 -11.46 -0.36
N GLU A 102 16.37 -11.98 -0.77
CA GLU A 102 17.43 -12.37 0.16
C GLU A 102 17.94 -11.14 0.93
N GLY A 103 18.18 -11.30 2.22
CA GLY A 103 18.61 -10.20 3.09
C GLY A 103 17.50 -9.18 3.45
N TYR A 104 16.24 -9.43 3.10
CA TYR A 104 15.14 -8.55 3.51
C TYR A 104 14.75 -8.78 4.98
N MET A 105 14.72 -7.69 5.78
CA MET A 105 14.36 -7.73 7.21
C MET A 105 13.37 -6.62 7.62
N GLY A 106 12.58 -6.10 6.68
CA GLY A 106 11.59 -5.05 6.94
C GLY A 106 12.15 -3.64 6.73
N HIS A 107 11.74 -2.69 7.58
CA HIS A 107 12.06 -1.26 7.49
C HIS A 107 11.60 -0.62 6.19
N ASP A 108 10.43 -1.05 5.73
CA ASP A 108 9.82 -0.57 4.50
C ASP A 108 9.37 0.89 4.63
N SER A 109 9.75 1.69 3.65
CA SER A 109 9.12 2.96 3.32
C SER A 109 8.17 2.74 2.15
N LEU A 110 6.93 3.19 2.27
CA LEU A 110 5.86 3.00 1.30
C LEU A 110 5.26 4.35 0.93
N TRP A 111 5.05 4.58 -0.36
CA TRP A 111 4.36 5.77 -0.86
C TRP A 111 3.79 5.56 -2.27
N VAL A 112 2.92 6.45 -2.73
CA VAL A 112 2.55 6.56 -4.13
C VAL A 112 3.37 7.65 -4.83
N GLU A 113 3.89 7.33 -6.01
CA GLU A 113 4.47 8.31 -6.93
C GLU A 113 3.77 8.20 -8.28
N ARG A 114 2.94 9.21 -8.61
CA ARG A 114 2.07 9.23 -9.81
C ARG A 114 1.14 8.02 -9.83
N ASP A 115 1.26 7.15 -10.84
CA ASP A 115 0.50 5.93 -11.09
C ASP A 115 1.23 4.68 -10.58
N VAL A 116 2.19 4.83 -9.67
CA VAL A 116 2.98 3.71 -9.13
C VAL A 116 3.03 3.72 -7.61
N LEU A 117 2.77 2.56 -6.99
CA LEU A 117 3.09 2.33 -5.58
C LEU A 117 4.56 1.93 -5.44
N CYS A 118 5.26 2.69 -4.62
CA CYS A 118 6.69 2.53 -4.36
C CYS A 118 6.92 1.89 -2.99
N ARG A 119 7.92 1.02 -2.94
CA ARG A 119 8.39 0.34 -1.74
C ARG A 119 9.91 0.37 -1.71
N LYS A 120 10.48 0.89 -0.63
CA LYS A 120 11.92 0.98 -0.41
C LYS A 120 12.28 0.32 0.91
N PHE A 121 13.33 -0.50 0.93
CA PHE A 121 13.80 -1.17 2.14
C PHE A 121 15.30 -1.47 2.07
N PRO A 122 16.01 -1.49 3.20
CA PRO A 122 17.40 -1.92 3.26
C PRO A 122 17.56 -3.43 3.01
N ILE A 123 18.72 -3.81 2.48
CA ILE A 123 19.15 -5.21 2.36
C ILE A 123 20.27 -5.46 3.38
N TYR A 124 20.19 -6.59 4.07
CA TYR A 124 21.13 -7.02 5.09
C TYR A 124 22.02 -8.14 4.55
N ASN A 125 23.33 -7.99 4.73
CA ASN A 125 24.32 -9.02 4.50
C ASN A 125 24.44 -9.94 5.73
N SER A 126 25.10 -11.09 5.54
CA SER A 126 25.41 -11.99 6.66
C SER A 126 26.26 -11.27 7.72
N GLY A 127 25.78 -11.25 8.96
CA GLY A 127 26.45 -10.60 10.08
C GLY A 127 26.00 -9.17 10.37
N ASP A 128 25.18 -8.56 9.51
CA ASP A 128 24.63 -7.22 9.78
C ASP A 128 23.73 -7.21 11.02
N ALA A 129 23.87 -6.17 11.84
CA ALA A 129 22.92 -5.89 12.91
C ALA A 129 21.64 -5.25 12.34
N ASN A 130 20.50 -5.43 13.02
CA ASN A 130 19.21 -4.86 12.59
C ASN A 130 19.21 -3.32 12.44
N ALA A 131 20.12 -2.61 13.08
CA ALA A 131 20.24 -1.16 12.97
C ALA A 131 21.25 -0.70 11.90
N GLU A 132 22.08 -1.60 11.37
CA GLU A 132 23.23 -1.28 10.53
C GLU A 132 23.27 -2.17 9.26
N PRO A 133 22.30 -2.06 8.35
CA PRO A 133 22.32 -2.77 7.08
C PRO A 133 23.44 -2.26 6.16
N THR A 134 24.19 -3.19 5.56
CA THR A 134 25.30 -2.89 4.64
C THR A 134 25.06 -3.36 3.21
N GLY A 135 23.99 -4.12 2.95
CA GLY A 135 23.63 -4.64 1.62
C GLY A 135 23.03 -3.61 0.65
N GLY A 136 22.99 -2.33 1.05
CA GLY A 136 22.40 -1.26 0.28
C GLY A 136 20.88 -1.20 0.42
N VAL A 137 20.21 -0.62 -0.58
CA VAL A 137 18.77 -0.36 -0.54
C VAL A 137 18.11 -0.89 -1.80
N LYS A 138 17.01 -1.63 -1.62
CA LYS A 138 16.15 -2.07 -2.71
C LYS A 138 14.97 -1.11 -2.87
N MET A 139 14.69 -0.75 -4.12
CA MET A 139 13.46 -0.11 -4.54
C MET A 139 12.65 -1.09 -5.38
N GLN A 140 11.38 -1.28 -5.04
CA GLN A 140 10.42 -2.03 -5.83
C GLN A 140 9.21 -1.15 -6.15
N ARG A 141 8.78 -1.21 -7.40
CA ARG A 141 7.63 -0.47 -7.93
C ARG A 141 6.49 -1.44 -8.23
N TYR A 142 5.26 -0.99 -8.06
CA TYR A 142 4.05 -1.77 -8.29
C TYR A 142 3.02 -0.96 -9.06
N ARG A 143 2.34 -1.61 -10.01
CA ARG A 143 1.17 -1.08 -10.71
C ARG A 143 -0.07 -1.90 -10.37
N LEU A 144 -1.22 -1.27 -10.47
CA LEU A 144 -2.49 -1.99 -10.38
C LEU A 144 -2.82 -2.63 -11.73
N ARG A 145 -3.18 -3.92 -11.72
CA ARG A 145 -3.68 -4.62 -12.90
C ARG A 145 -5.12 -5.08 -12.69
N PRO A 146 -6.07 -4.63 -13.53
CA PRO A 146 -7.42 -5.18 -13.55
C PRO A 146 -7.41 -6.59 -14.16
N GLY A 147 -8.18 -7.50 -13.55
CA GLY A 147 -8.41 -8.86 -14.03
C GLY A 147 -9.88 -9.23 -13.88
N GLY A 148 -10.67 -8.98 -14.93
CA GLY A 148 -12.12 -9.12 -14.87
C GLY A 148 -12.74 -8.19 -13.83
N GLN A 149 -13.21 -8.75 -12.72
CA GLN A 149 -13.79 -7.97 -11.60
C GLN A 149 -12.81 -7.70 -10.45
N SER A 150 -11.59 -8.26 -10.53
CA SER A 150 -10.54 -8.16 -9.50
C SER A 150 -9.44 -7.16 -9.88
N PHE A 151 -8.66 -6.72 -8.89
CA PHE A 151 -7.60 -5.73 -9.04
C PHE A 151 -6.38 -6.17 -8.24
N THR A 152 -5.24 -6.40 -8.89
CA THR A 152 -4.05 -6.93 -8.22
C THR A 152 -2.88 -5.97 -8.34
N LEU A 153 -2.21 -5.65 -7.24
CA LEU A 153 -0.91 -4.98 -7.28
C LEU A 153 0.15 -5.98 -7.74
N VAL A 154 0.80 -5.68 -8.86
CA VAL A 154 1.87 -6.52 -9.43
C VAL A 154 3.17 -5.73 -9.53
N PRO A 155 4.34 -6.38 -9.41
CA PRO A 155 5.62 -5.72 -9.66
C PRO A 155 5.63 -5.05 -11.04
N ASP A 156 6.05 -3.79 -11.08
CA ASP A 156 6.32 -3.07 -12.31
C ASP A 156 7.59 -3.67 -12.91
N GLN A 157 7.42 -4.53 -13.92
CA GLN A 157 8.55 -5.06 -14.69
C GLN A 157 9.13 -3.90 -15.50
N PRO A 158 10.46 -3.75 -15.59
CA PRO A 158 11.03 -2.90 -16.62
C PRO A 158 10.48 -3.38 -17.96
N THR A 159 9.77 -2.52 -18.69
CA THR A 159 9.55 -2.77 -20.12
C THR A 159 10.93 -2.90 -20.75
N ASP A 160 11.22 -4.09 -21.27
CA ASP A 160 12.44 -4.37 -22.01
C ASP A 160 12.44 -3.49 -23.28
N GLN A 161 12.96 -2.26 -23.17
CA GLN A 161 13.30 -1.43 -24.31
C GLN A 161 14.72 -1.77 -24.76
N SER A 162 14.91 -3.01 -25.23
CA SER A 162 16.13 -3.43 -25.94
C SER A 162 15.89 -4.67 -26.79
N ALA A 163 14.99 -4.58 -27.75
CA ALA A 163 14.99 -5.45 -28.94
C ALA A 163 14.60 -4.61 -30.15
N GLY A 164 15.55 -3.82 -30.64
CA GLY A 164 15.33 -2.94 -31.78
C GLY A 164 16.58 -2.18 -32.17
N ARG A 165 17.63 -2.91 -32.55
CA ARG A 165 18.60 -2.58 -33.61
C ARG A 165 19.26 -3.85 -34.11
#